data_AF-A0A173TQ74-F1
#
_entry.id   AF-A0A173TQ74-F1
#
_cell.length_a   1.000
_cell.length_b   1.000
_cell.length_c   1.000
_cell.angle_alpha   90.00
_cell.angle_beta   90.00
_cell.angle_gamma   90.00
#
_symmetry.space_group_name_H-M   'P 1'
#
loop_
_entity.id
_entity.type
_entity.pdbx_description
1 polymer ?
#
loop_
_entity_poly.entity_id
_entity_poly.type
_entity_poly.pdbx_seq_one_letter_code
_entity_poly.pdbx_strand_id
1 'polypeptide(L)' 'MDFIDDPPESTDQERFQRHNRFLRSLKSDTLLIIDNFNVTATQDSFLSVVLKYRCQILFTTRSKLDEYCKKK' A
#
# COMPACT_ATOMS: atom_id res chain seq x y z
N MET A 1 3.70 -6.55 -7.28
CA MET A 1 4.87 -5.96 -6.61
C MET A 1 5.87 -7.08 -6.54
N ASP A 2 7.08 -6.89 -7.06
CA ASP A 2 8.13 -7.90 -7.02
C ASP A 2 9.27 -7.34 -6.17
N PHE A 3 9.73 -8.13 -5.20
CA PHE A 3 10.89 -7.81 -4.36
C PHE A 3 12.10 -8.55 -4.92
N ILE A 4 13.30 -8.01 -4.68
CA ILE A 4 14.57 -8.59 -5.17
C ILE A 4 14.74 -10.06 -4.69
N ASP A 5 14.15 -10.38 -3.53
CA ASP A 5 14.22 -11.72 -2.92
C ASP A 5 13.07 -12.64 -3.31
N ASP A 6 12.22 -12.28 -4.27
CA ASP A 6 11.10 -13.13 -4.66
C ASP A 6 11.56 -14.36 -5.47
N PRO A 7 11.18 -15.58 -5.06
CA PRO A 7 11.45 -16.77 -5.85
C PRO A 7 10.70 -16.72 -7.17
N PRO A 8 11.33 -17.13 -8.29
CA PRO A 8 10.71 -17.09 -9.61
C PRO A 8 9.46 -17.98 -9.73
N GLU A 9 9.34 -19.01 -8.88
CA GLU A 9 8.22 -19.97 -8.89
C GLU A 9 7.04 -19.56 -7.99
N SER A 10 7.14 -18.44 -7.27
CA SER A 10 6.07 -18.01 -6.37
C SER A 10 4.80 -17.59 -7.12
N THR A 11 3.63 -17.89 -6.56
CA THR A 11 2.36 -17.36 -7.07
C THR A 11 2.17 -15.90 -6.66
N ASP A 12 1.34 -15.15 -7.40
CA ASP A 12 1.00 -13.77 -7.04
C ASP A 12 0.42 -13.64 -5.62
N GLN A 13 -0.37 -14.63 -5.20
CA GLN A 13 -0.97 -14.66 -3.87
C GLN A 13 0.08 -14.84 -2.77
N GLU A 14 1.05 -15.72 -2.96
CA GLU A 14 2.15 -15.95 -2.00
C GLU A 14 3.06 -14.73 -1.90
N ARG A 15 3.38 -14.11 -3.05
CA ARG A 15 4.13 -12.84 -3.10
C ARG A 15 3.39 -11.75 -2.31
N PHE A 16 2.11 -11.54 -2.61
CA PHE A 16 1.29 -10.57 -1.90
C PHE A 16 1.28 -10.80 -0.38
N GLN A 17 1.04 -12.04 0.06
CA GLN A 17 1.01 -12.36 1.49
C GLN A 17 2.35 -12.09 2.17
N ARG A 18 3.46 -12.43 1.51
CA ARG A 18 4.81 -12.20 2.02
C ARG A 18 5.11 -10.71 2.13
N HIS A 19 4.88 -9.95 1.07
CA HIS A 19 5.12 -8.50 1.05
C HIS A 19 4.22 -7.77 2.03
N ASN A 20 2.92 -8.08 2.07
CA ASN A 20 1.99 -7.50 3.04
C ASN A 20 2.38 -7.82 4.49
N ARG A 21 2.91 -9.03 4.77
CA ARG A 21 3.44 -9.35 6.10
C ARG A 21 4.62 -8.46 6.46
N PHE A 22 5.57 -8.27 5.53
CA PHE A 22 6.71 -7.38 5.73
C PHE A 22 6.26 -5.92 5.94
N LEU A 23 5.41 -5.39 5.07
CA LEU A 23 4.90 -4.02 5.17
C LEU A 23 4.13 -3.77 6.47
N ARG A 24 3.41 -4.77 6.99
CA ARG A 24 2.74 -4.70 8.31
C ARG A 24 3.70 -4.68 9.49
N SER A 25 4.91 -5.22 9.32
CA SER A 25 5.93 -5.25 10.37
C SER A 25 6.69 -3.93 10.50
N LEU A 26 6.56 -3.03 9.52
CA LEU A 26 7.18 -1.71 9.56
C LEU A 26 6.67 -0.91 10.76
N LYS A 27 7.59 -0.24 11.44
CA LYS A 27 7.33 0.54 12.65
C LYS A 27 7.01 1.99 12.31
N SER A 28 6.53 2.75 13.31
CA SER A 28 6.11 4.15 13.16
C SER A 28 7.24 5.14 12.85
N ASP A 29 8.50 4.71 12.98
CA ASP A 29 9.71 5.44 12.58
C ASP A 29 10.05 5.27 11.10
N THR A 30 9.32 4.42 10.38
CA THR A 30 9.50 4.17 8.95
C THR A 30 8.54 5.05 8.14
N LEU A 31 9.04 5.67 7.06
CA LEU A 31 8.22 6.35 6.06
C LEU A 31 8.06 5.46 4.82
N LEU A 32 6.84 5.08 4.50
CA LEU A 32 6.45 4.38 3.27
C LEU A 32 5.89 5.39 2.27
N ILE A 33 6.55 5.56 1.13
CA ILE A 33 6.10 6.44 0.06
C ILE A 33 5.42 5.58 -1.02
N ILE A 34 4.16 5.90 -1.32
CA ILE A 34 3.39 5.26 -2.38
C ILE A 34 3.15 6.29 -3.48
N ASP A 35 3.90 6.14 -4.57
CA ASP A 35 3.86 7.08 -5.68
C ASP A 35 2.76 6.78 -6.70
N ASN A 36 2.32 7.84 -7.38
CA ASN A 36 1.28 7.86 -8.40
C ASN A 36 0.02 7.07 -7.97
N PHE A 37 -0.40 7.23 -6.71
CA PHE A 37 -1.56 6.57 -6.14
C PHE A 37 -2.85 7.10 -6.77
N ASN A 38 -3.28 6.48 -7.87
CA ASN A 38 -4.46 6.90 -8.61
C ASN A 38 -5.69 6.13 -8.13
N VAL A 39 -6.44 6.69 -7.18
CA VAL A 39 -7.71 6.10 -6.75
C VAL A 39 -8.80 6.45 -7.75
N THR A 40 -8.83 5.76 -8.88
CA THR A 40 -10.08 5.62 -9.63
C THR A 40 -11.05 4.85 -8.73
N ALA A 41 -12.23 5.43 -8.49
CA ALA A 41 -13.22 5.16 -7.44
C ALA A 41 -13.79 3.72 -7.28
N THR A 42 -13.14 2.69 -7.82
CA THR A 42 -13.44 1.30 -7.51
C THR A 42 -12.84 0.95 -6.15
N GLN A 43 -13.69 0.99 -5.12
CA GLN A 43 -13.52 0.48 -3.75
C GLN A 43 -12.33 -0.46 -3.57
N ASP A 44 -11.14 0.13 -3.37
CA ASP A 44 -9.94 -0.69 -3.36
C ASP A 44 -9.74 -1.26 -1.96
N SER A 45 -10.07 -2.54 -1.80
CA SER A 45 -9.79 -3.33 -0.60
C SER A 45 -8.33 -3.18 -0.14
N PHE A 46 -7.43 -2.86 -1.08
CA PHE A 46 -6.02 -2.63 -0.83
C PHE A 46 -5.73 -1.34 -0.05
N LEU A 47 -6.41 -0.22 -0.32
CA LEU A 47 -6.20 1.02 0.43
C LEU A 47 -6.53 0.82 1.92
N SER A 48 -7.60 0.09 2.20
CA SER A 48 -7.99 -0.27 3.58
C SER A 48 -6.96 -1.15 4.29
N VAL A 49 -6.15 -1.91 3.54
CA VAL A 49 -5.04 -2.70 4.07
C VAL A 49 -3.84 -1.82 4.37
N VAL A 50 -3.46 -0.96 3.42
CA VAL A 50 -2.30 -0.06 3.55
C VAL A 50 -2.48 0.91 4.72
N LEU A 51 -3.69 1.48 4.89
CA LEU A 51 -4.00 2.39 6.00
C LEU A 51 -3.91 1.72 7.40
N LYS A 52 -3.85 0.39 7.47
CA LYS A 52 -3.67 -0.35 8.74
C LYS A 52 -2.21 -0.60 9.08
N TYR A 53 -1.26 -0.21 8.23
CA TYR A 53 0.16 -0.34 8.54
C TYR A 53 0.54 0.64 9.65
N ARG A 54 1.52 0.26 10.48
CA ARG A 54 1.94 1.06 11.65
C ARG A 54 2.94 2.17 11.29
N CYS A 55 3.49 2.14 10.08
CA CYS A 55 4.44 3.12 9.58
C CYS A 55 3.76 4.43 9.16
N GLN A 56 4.57 5.48 9.00
CA GLN A 56 4.10 6.72 8.38
C GLN A 56 3.96 6.48 6.88
N ILE A 57 2.86 6.92 6.27
CA ILE A 57 2.59 6.68 4.86
C ILE A 57 2.37 8.01 4.16
N LEU A 58 3.12 8.24 3.08
CA LEU A 58 2.96 9.38 2.19
C LEU A 58 2.48 8.88 0.83
N PHE A 59 1.29 9.33 0.43
CA PHE A 59 0.78 9.09 -0.92
C PHE A 59 1.10 10.29 -1.80
N THR A 60 1.74 10.07 -2.94
CA THR A 60 1.84 11.07 -4.01
C THR A 60 0.90 10.64 -5.13
N THR A 61 0.13 11.59 -5.66
CA THR A 61 -0.90 11.33 -6.67
C THR A 61 -1.03 12.51 -7.63
N ARG A 62 -1.47 12.21 -8.86
CA ARG A 62 -1.85 13.22 -9.85
C ARG A 62 -3.34 13.56 -9.80
N SER A 63 -4.11 12.80 -9.03
CA SER A 63 -5.55 12.97 -8.88
C SER A 63 -5.90 13.83 -7.69
N LYS A 64 -6.95 14.65 -7.82
CA LYS A 64 -7.47 15.43 -6.69
C LYS A 64 -8.15 14.48 -5.70
N LEU A 65 -7.70 14.49 -4.45
CA LEU A 65 -8.24 13.67 -3.35
C LEU A 65 -9.47 14.29 -2.67
N ASP A 66 -10.10 15.29 -3.29
CA ASP A 66 -11.18 16.09 -2.70
C ASP A 66 -12.37 15.26 -2.17
N GLU A 67 -12.59 14.07 -2.73
CA GLU A 67 -13.66 13.14 -2.31
C GLU A 67 -13.30 12.26 -1.11
N TYR A 68 -12.01 12.05 -0.82
CA TYR A 68 -11.55 11.19 0.30
C TYR A 68 -11.34 11.95 1.61
N CYS A 69 -11.04 13.25 1.55
CA CYS A 69 -10.85 14.11 2.73
C CYS A 69 -12.17 14.59 3.39
N LYS A 70 -13.33 14.23 2.84
CA LYS A 70 -14.64 14.69 3.35
C LYS A 70 -15.27 13.82 4.45
N LYS A 71 -14.66 12.69 4.82
CA LYS A 71 -15.15 11.88 5.95
C LYS A 71 -14.40 12.25 7.24
N LYS A 72 -15.01 13.17 8.00
CA LYS A 72 -14.76 13.35 9.44
C LYS A 72 -15.35 12.19 10.23
#